data_AF-A0AAP0MC42-F1
#
_entry.id   AF-A0AAP0MC42-F1
#
_cell.length_a   1.000
_cell.length_b   1.000
_cell.length_c   1.000
_cell.angle_alpha   90.00
_cell.angle_beta   90.00
_cell.angle_gamma   90.00
#
_symmetry.space_group_name_H-M   'P 1'
#
loop_
_entity.id
_entity.type
_entity.pdbx_description
1 polymer ?
#
loop_
_entity_poly.entity_id
_entity_poly.type
_entity_poly.pdbx_seq_one_letter_code
_entity_poly.pdbx_strand_id
1 'polypeptide(L)'
;MATRYYSFVVAVHLTLMNILFGMVVGAAAPASRGPIEANDKDLIQVALNLEFLETEFFLNGALGRGLDSIEPEMAAGGPPPTGASKANLDHTTYRIIEEFGYQEIGHLRAIVTTVGGFARPQIDLSRHNFANIFDQAVGYKLTPPFDPYSNTVNYLLASYVIPYVGLVGYVGTIPNLVNCTSRSLVAGLLGVESGQDAVIRTLLYERADQIVVPYKMTVAEFTDRISALRNRLGMRGNKDEGLRVPRRLGAENRTDSNILSANANSLSYSRTPPEILRIVYGTGSENKPGGFFPNGGNGAVAKRFLAAL
;
A
#
# COMPACT_ATOMS: atom_id res chain seq x y z
N MET A 1 -21.19 -43.17 20.83
CA MET A 1 -19.81 -43.32 20.30
C MET A 1 -19.47 -42.30 19.19
N ALA A 2 -20.41 -41.90 18.32
CA ALA A 2 -20.16 -40.96 17.23
C ALA A 2 -19.75 -39.53 17.67
N THR A 3 -20.27 -39.03 18.80
CA THR A 3 -20.00 -37.65 19.26
C THR A 3 -18.58 -37.44 19.77
N ARG A 4 -17.95 -38.49 20.33
CA ARG A 4 -16.55 -38.42 20.80
C ARG A 4 -15.54 -38.48 19.65
N TYR A 5 -15.89 -39.11 18.53
CA TYR A 5 -15.06 -39.14 17.32
C TYR A 5 -15.02 -37.78 16.62
N TYR A 6 -16.15 -37.07 16.55
CA TYR A 6 -16.20 -35.72 15.95
C TYR A 6 -15.38 -34.69 16.74
N SER A 7 -15.44 -34.73 18.08
CA SER A 7 -14.64 -33.82 18.92
C SER A 7 -13.14 -34.06 18.79
N PHE A 8 -12.72 -35.31 18.58
CA PHE A 8 -11.31 -35.68 18.42
C PHE A 8 -10.77 -35.27 17.04
N VAL A 9 -11.56 -35.43 15.97
CA VAL A 9 -11.16 -35.03 14.60
C VAL A 9 -11.06 -33.51 14.46
N VAL A 10 -11.97 -32.75 15.09
CA VAL A 10 -11.94 -31.27 15.10
C VAL A 10 -10.77 -30.75 15.92
N ALA A 11 -10.48 -31.36 17.08
CA ALA A 11 -9.31 -30.99 17.89
C ALA A 11 -8.00 -31.23 17.14
N VAL A 12 -7.86 -32.38 16.45
CA VAL A 12 -6.65 -32.72 15.65
C VAL A 12 -6.48 -31.77 14.45
N HIS A 13 -7.56 -31.38 13.76
CA HIS A 13 -7.51 -30.38 12.67
C HIS A 13 -7.15 -28.97 13.16
N LEU A 14 -7.63 -28.56 14.34
CA LEU A 14 -7.27 -27.26 14.94
C LEU A 14 -5.82 -27.23 15.43
N THR A 15 -5.28 -28.34 15.94
CA THR A 15 -3.84 -28.43 16.24
C THR A 15 -2.97 -28.46 14.98
N LEU A 16 -3.41 -29.08 13.89
CA LEU A 16 -2.65 -29.09 12.63
C LEU A 16 -2.63 -27.71 11.94
N MET A 17 -3.72 -26.92 12.01
CA MET A 17 -3.71 -25.52 11.55
C MET A 17 -2.80 -24.61 12.40
N ASN A 18 -2.73 -24.84 13.72
CA ASN A 18 -1.82 -24.09 14.59
C ASN A 18 -0.35 -24.47 14.39
N ILE A 19 -0.06 -25.72 13.99
CA ILE A 19 1.32 -26.17 13.69
C ILE A 19 1.78 -25.67 12.31
N LEU A 20 0.88 -25.52 11.32
CA LEU A 20 1.19 -24.87 10.04
C LEU A 20 1.41 -23.35 10.15
N PHE A 21 0.92 -22.71 11.21
CA PHE A 21 1.23 -21.31 11.54
C PHE A 21 2.51 -21.13 12.38
N GLY A 22 3.05 -22.23 12.92
CA GLY A 22 4.14 -22.22 13.91
C GLY A 22 5.53 -22.61 13.39
N MET A 23 5.69 -22.95 12.11
CA MET A 23 7.00 -23.27 11.51
C MET A 23 7.23 -22.49 10.21
N VAL A 24 7.13 -21.17 10.26
CA VAL A 24 8.03 -20.36 9.44
C VAL A 24 9.32 -20.28 10.23
N VAL A 25 10.25 -21.20 9.95
CA VAL A 25 11.65 -21.06 10.34
C VAL A 25 12.05 -19.66 9.90
N GLY A 26 12.32 -18.78 10.88
CA GLY A 26 12.74 -17.42 10.63
C GLY A 26 13.97 -17.45 9.75
N ALA A 27 13.79 -17.15 8.46
CA ALA A 27 14.87 -16.57 7.69
C ALA A 27 15.34 -15.38 8.52
N ALA A 28 16.60 -15.42 8.96
CA ALA A 28 17.20 -14.32 9.68
C ALA A 28 16.87 -13.04 8.91
N ALA A 29 16.11 -12.13 9.53
CA ALA A 29 15.84 -10.84 8.93
C ALA A 29 17.20 -10.25 8.54
N PRO A 30 17.37 -9.73 7.31
CA PRO A 30 18.60 -9.05 6.95
C PRO A 30 18.89 -8.04 8.05
N ALA A 31 20.12 -8.05 8.58
CA ALA A 31 20.51 -7.19 9.68
C ALA A 31 20.11 -5.75 9.32
N SER A 32 19.11 -5.21 10.01
CA SER A 32 18.71 -3.82 9.83
C SER A 32 19.92 -3.00 10.20
N ARG A 33 20.56 -2.37 9.20
CA ARG A 33 21.63 -1.41 9.47
C ARG A 33 21.05 -0.35 10.41
N GLY A 34 21.86 0.11 11.36
CA GLY A 34 21.43 1.00 12.44
C GLY A 34 20.61 2.20 11.95
N PRO A 35 19.84 2.85 12.84
CA PRO A 35 18.90 3.90 12.45
C PRO A 35 19.59 4.97 11.58
N ILE A 36 19.03 5.22 10.39
CA ILE A 36 19.49 6.32 9.54
C ILE A 36 19.16 7.62 10.29
N GLU A 37 20.19 8.39 10.63
CA GLU A 37 20.00 9.72 11.20
C GLU A 37 19.35 10.63 10.15
N ALA A 38 18.10 11.02 10.39
CA ALA A 38 17.27 11.77 9.45
C ALA A 38 16.60 12.91 10.21
N ASN A 39 16.62 14.11 9.63
CA ASN A 39 15.82 15.23 10.14
C ASN A 39 14.39 15.16 9.58
N ASP A 40 13.52 16.08 10.03
CA ASP A 40 12.12 16.15 9.58
C ASP A 40 11.96 16.17 8.06
N LYS A 41 12.81 16.94 7.35
CA LYS A 41 12.79 17.01 5.89
C LYS A 41 13.08 15.63 5.30
N ASP A 42 14.15 14.99 5.75
CA ASP A 42 14.57 13.68 5.25
C ASP A 42 13.50 12.61 5.47
N LEU A 43 12.78 12.66 6.61
CA LEU A 43 11.68 11.76 6.93
C LEU A 43 10.44 12.02 6.07
N ILE A 44 10.02 13.28 5.93
CA ILE A 44 8.86 13.66 5.09
C ILE A 44 9.12 13.35 3.61
N GLN A 45 10.36 13.51 3.14
CA GLN A 45 10.74 13.19 1.77
C GLN A 45 10.67 11.68 1.44
N VAL A 46 10.56 10.79 2.43
CA VAL A 46 10.19 9.38 2.16
C VAL A 46 8.77 9.33 1.58
N ALA A 47 7.82 10.02 2.23
CA ALA A 47 6.44 10.10 1.79
C ALA A 47 6.30 10.74 0.41
N LEU A 48 7.12 11.74 0.09
CA LEU A 48 7.12 12.39 -1.23
C LEU A 48 7.29 11.40 -2.41
N ASN A 49 7.94 10.26 -2.21
CA ASN A 49 7.97 9.21 -3.24
C ASN A 49 6.57 8.61 -3.49
N LEU A 50 5.82 8.33 -2.43
CA LEU A 50 4.45 7.79 -2.50
C LEU A 50 3.50 8.81 -3.09
N GLU A 51 3.61 10.08 -2.70
CA GLU A 51 2.81 11.15 -3.29
C GLU A 51 2.97 11.22 -4.81
N PHE A 52 4.19 11.06 -5.34
CA PHE A 52 4.39 10.97 -6.79
C PHE A 52 3.74 9.72 -7.39
N LEU A 53 3.85 8.57 -6.72
CA LEU A 53 3.24 7.32 -7.16
C LEU A 53 1.71 7.46 -7.25
N GLU A 54 1.09 8.02 -6.22
CA GLU A 54 -0.35 8.20 -6.11
C GLU A 54 -0.86 9.26 -7.09
N THR A 55 -0.17 10.40 -7.18
CA THR A 55 -0.45 11.45 -8.18
C THR A 55 -0.49 10.86 -9.59
N GLU A 56 0.55 10.12 -9.98
CA GLU A 56 0.59 9.52 -11.32
C GLU A 56 -0.48 8.47 -11.50
N PHE A 57 -0.69 7.59 -10.52
CA PHE A 57 -1.63 6.50 -10.66
C PHE A 57 -3.08 6.98 -10.78
N PHE A 58 -3.48 7.94 -9.95
CA PHE A 58 -4.85 8.48 -9.96
C PHE A 58 -5.12 9.40 -11.15
N LEU A 59 -4.20 10.32 -11.48
CA LEU A 59 -4.38 11.19 -12.65
C LEU A 59 -4.43 10.38 -13.95
N ASN A 60 -3.49 9.45 -14.15
CA ASN A 60 -3.52 8.63 -15.36
C ASN A 60 -4.73 7.70 -15.37
N GLY A 61 -5.09 7.09 -14.24
CA GLY A 61 -6.25 6.21 -14.13
C GLY A 61 -7.57 6.91 -14.49
N ALA A 62 -7.83 8.09 -13.94
CA ALA A 62 -9.03 8.86 -14.26
C ALA A 62 -8.95 9.52 -15.64
N LEU A 63 -7.88 10.25 -15.92
CA LEU A 63 -7.84 11.20 -17.03
C LEU A 63 -7.11 10.67 -18.27
N GLY A 64 -6.25 9.67 -18.11
CA GLY A 64 -5.35 9.19 -19.16
C GLY A 64 -4.13 10.07 -19.39
N ARG A 65 -3.86 11.01 -18.49
CA ARG A 65 -2.70 11.90 -18.52
C ARG A 65 -2.22 12.18 -17.10
N GLY A 66 -0.91 12.21 -16.92
CA GLY A 66 -0.25 12.37 -15.62
C GLY A 66 0.19 13.80 -15.33
N LEU A 67 1.11 13.93 -14.37
CA LEU A 67 1.59 15.21 -13.84
C LEU A 67 2.20 16.09 -14.93
N ASP A 68 2.93 15.51 -15.89
CA ASP A 68 3.58 16.25 -16.99
C ASP A 68 2.60 17.04 -17.86
N SER A 69 1.32 16.64 -17.92
CA SER A 69 0.29 17.36 -18.67
C SER A 69 -0.48 18.37 -17.85
N ILE A 70 -0.53 18.21 -16.52
CA ILE A 70 -1.46 18.94 -15.66
C ILE A 70 -0.71 19.98 -14.82
N GLU A 71 0.42 19.60 -14.23
CA GLU A 71 1.26 20.43 -13.38
C GLU A 71 2.73 20.02 -13.55
N PRO A 72 3.33 20.25 -14.74
CA PRO A 72 4.66 19.74 -15.10
C PRO A 72 5.77 20.24 -14.18
N GLU A 73 5.63 21.43 -13.60
CA GLU A 73 6.60 21.99 -12.66
C GLU A 73 6.78 21.11 -11.42
N MET A 74 5.71 20.45 -10.98
CA MET A 74 5.75 19.56 -9.82
C MET A 74 6.49 18.24 -10.10
N ALA A 75 6.63 17.81 -11.35
CA ALA A 75 7.51 16.68 -11.70
C ALA A 75 9.00 17.03 -11.51
N ALA A 76 9.34 18.33 -11.47
CA ALA A 76 10.69 18.87 -11.29
C ALA A 76 11.74 18.21 -12.22
N GLY A 77 11.35 17.96 -13.48
CA GLY A 77 12.20 17.35 -14.50
C GLY A 77 12.43 15.84 -14.37
N GLY A 78 11.75 15.17 -13.43
CA GLY A 78 11.80 13.71 -13.30
C GLY A 78 11.13 12.99 -14.48
N PRO A 79 11.54 11.74 -14.81
CA PRO A 79 11.00 11.03 -15.96
C PRO A 79 9.52 10.64 -15.79
N PRO A 80 8.73 10.58 -16.88
CA PRO A 80 7.33 10.15 -16.84
C PRO A 80 7.18 8.71 -16.34
N PRO A 81 6.03 8.36 -15.73
CA PRO A 81 5.78 6.98 -15.31
C PRO A 81 5.73 6.04 -16.52
N THR A 82 6.24 4.83 -16.35
CA THR A 82 6.17 3.79 -17.38
C THR A 82 4.81 3.09 -17.30
N GLY A 83 4.16 2.91 -18.46
CA GLY A 83 2.99 2.02 -18.60
C GLY A 83 1.69 2.49 -17.94
N ALA A 84 1.64 3.73 -17.43
CA ALA A 84 0.43 4.34 -16.92
C ALA A 84 -0.63 4.47 -18.03
N SER A 85 -1.90 4.26 -17.70
CA SER A 85 -2.98 4.25 -18.69
C SER A 85 -4.30 4.70 -18.08
N LYS A 86 -5.20 5.19 -18.94
CA LYS A 86 -6.59 5.46 -18.56
C LYS A 86 -7.30 4.16 -18.18
N ALA A 87 -7.90 4.15 -17.00
CA ALA A 87 -8.72 3.04 -16.53
C ALA A 87 -10.14 3.11 -17.11
N ASN A 88 -10.74 1.95 -17.33
CA ASN A 88 -12.15 1.85 -17.66
C ASN A 88 -13.00 1.89 -16.38
N LEU A 89 -13.30 3.09 -15.91
CA LEU A 89 -14.04 3.32 -14.67
C LEU A 89 -15.51 3.61 -14.95
N ASP A 90 -16.40 3.15 -14.06
CA ASP A 90 -17.75 3.70 -13.99
C ASP A 90 -17.73 5.19 -13.59
N HIS A 91 -18.85 5.86 -13.83
CA HIS A 91 -18.95 7.31 -13.64
C HIS A 91 -18.60 7.75 -12.21
N THR A 92 -19.11 7.05 -11.20
CA THR A 92 -18.87 7.41 -9.79
C THR A 92 -17.41 7.24 -9.42
N THR A 93 -16.83 6.09 -9.74
CA THR A 93 -15.42 5.81 -9.44
C THR A 93 -14.49 6.74 -10.21
N TYR A 94 -14.81 7.06 -11.47
CA TYR A 94 -14.08 8.06 -12.25
C TYR A 94 -14.00 9.41 -11.51
N ARG A 95 -15.13 9.93 -11.03
CA ARG A 95 -15.17 11.23 -10.34
C ARG A 95 -14.36 11.21 -9.04
N ILE A 96 -14.42 10.11 -8.29
CA ILE A 96 -13.64 9.92 -7.05
C ILE A 96 -12.14 9.89 -7.34
N ILE A 97 -11.70 9.07 -8.31
CA ILE A 97 -10.28 8.93 -8.64
C ILE A 97 -9.72 10.22 -9.27
N GLU A 98 -10.54 10.95 -10.03
CA GLU A 98 -10.19 12.28 -10.51
C GLU A 98 -9.93 13.25 -9.35
N GLU A 99 -10.80 13.26 -8.34
CA GLU A 99 -10.61 14.08 -7.13
C GLU A 99 -9.31 13.73 -6.40
N PHE A 100 -9.03 12.44 -6.21
CA PHE A 100 -7.80 11.98 -5.54
C PHE A 100 -6.57 12.47 -6.30
N GLY A 101 -6.53 12.26 -7.62
CA GLY A 101 -5.40 12.73 -8.43
C GLY A 101 -5.12 14.23 -8.31
N TYR A 102 -6.15 15.07 -8.16
CA TYR A 102 -5.95 16.51 -7.91
C TYR A 102 -5.53 16.81 -6.46
N GLN A 103 -6.00 16.04 -5.48
CA GLN A 103 -5.56 16.16 -4.08
C GLN A 103 -4.06 15.83 -3.96
N GLU A 104 -3.57 14.81 -4.67
CA GLU A 104 -2.15 14.44 -4.64
C GLU A 104 -1.23 15.53 -5.21
N ILE A 105 -1.66 16.28 -6.23
CA ILE A 105 -0.94 17.49 -6.67
C ILE A 105 -0.83 18.50 -5.51
N GLY A 106 -1.90 18.65 -4.73
CA GLY A 106 -1.92 19.47 -3.54
C GLY A 106 -0.95 18.99 -2.45
N HIS A 107 -0.88 17.67 -2.22
CA HIS A 107 0.07 17.07 -1.28
C HIS A 107 1.52 17.28 -1.70
N LEU A 108 1.85 17.00 -2.97
CA LEU A 108 3.15 17.30 -3.55
C LEU A 108 3.52 18.77 -3.30
N ARG A 109 2.62 19.71 -3.61
CA ARG A 109 2.84 21.15 -3.42
C ARG A 109 3.09 21.49 -1.95
N ALA A 110 2.27 20.97 -1.03
CA ALA A 110 2.38 21.23 0.39
C ALA A 110 3.74 20.75 0.95
N ILE A 111 4.19 19.56 0.56
CA ILE A 111 5.51 19.02 0.96
C ILE A 111 6.64 19.87 0.37
N VAL A 112 6.62 20.11 -0.94
CA VAL A 112 7.68 20.84 -1.64
C VAL A 112 7.83 22.26 -1.09
N THR A 113 6.73 22.97 -0.82
CA THR A 113 6.77 24.33 -0.25
C THR A 113 7.28 24.33 1.19
N THR A 114 6.99 23.31 2.00
CA THR A 114 7.31 23.31 3.43
C THR A 114 8.72 22.82 3.73
N VAL A 115 9.17 21.74 3.08
CA VAL A 115 10.46 21.08 3.38
C VAL A 115 11.40 20.96 2.18
N GLY A 116 10.96 21.39 1.00
CA GLY A 116 11.67 21.23 -0.26
C GLY A 116 11.45 19.85 -0.90
N GLY A 117 11.56 19.80 -2.22
CA GLY A 117 11.31 18.59 -3.03
C GLY A 117 12.55 17.97 -3.65
N PHE A 118 12.29 16.95 -4.47
CA PHE A 118 13.21 16.38 -5.45
C PHE A 118 12.45 16.06 -6.74
N ALA A 119 13.18 15.83 -7.84
CA ALA A 119 12.61 15.37 -9.09
C ALA A 119 11.87 14.04 -8.91
N ARG A 120 10.69 13.90 -9.53
CA ARG A 120 9.89 12.66 -9.54
C ARG A 120 10.80 11.46 -9.87
N PRO A 121 10.82 10.39 -9.05
CA PRO A 121 11.59 9.19 -9.37
C PRO A 121 11.01 8.45 -10.57
N GLN A 122 11.75 7.52 -11.18
CA GLN A 122 11.15 6.64 -12.17
C GLN A 122 10.11 5.74 -11.49
N ILE A 123 8.88 5.81 -11.97
CA ILE A 123 7.76 4.99 -11.48
C ILE A 123 7.34 4.00 -12.57
N ASP A 124 7.04 2.76 -12.18
CA ASP A 124 6.47 1.74 -13.07
C ASP A 124 5.01 1.44 -12.68
N LEU A 125 4.09 1.96 -13.49
CA LEU A 125 2.64 1.75 -13.38
C LEU A 125 2.13 0.75 -14.43
N SER A 126 3.01 -0.01 -15.08
CA SER A 126 2.63 -0.91 -16.14
C SER A 126 1.73 -2.07 -15.66
N ARG A 127 0.88 -2.58 -16.57
CA ARG A 127 0.10 -3.81 -16.34
C ARG A 127 1.00 -4.98 -15.93
N HIS A 128 2.24 -5.04 -16.44
CA HIS A 128 3.20 -6.07 -16.07
C HIS A 128 3.61 -5.99 -14.59
N ASN A 129 3.94 -4.79 -14.09
CA ASN A 129 4.30 -4.60 -12.70
C ASN A 129 3.12 -4.98 -11.76
N PHE A 130 1.91 -4.48 -12.06
CA PHE A 130 0.72 -4.87 -11.29
C PHE A 130 0.44 -6.37 -11.36
N ALA A 131 0.56 -7.02 -12.52
CA ALA A 131 0.43 -8.47 -12.63
C ALA A 131 1.41 -9.20 -11.71
N ASN A 132 2.68 -8.80 -11.68
CA ASN A 132 3.69 -9.40 -10.80
C ASN A 132 3.34 -9.21 -9.31
N ILE A 133 2.82 -8.05 -8.91
CA ILE A 133 2.39 -7.79 -7.53
C ILE A 133 1.22 -8.71 -7.15
N PHE A 134 0.23 -8.84 -8.02
CA PHE A 134 -0.94 -9.69 -7.77
C PHE A 134 -0.57 -11.17 -7.75
N ASP A 135 0.32 -11.62 -8.65
CA ASP A 135 0.87 -12.97 -8.66
C ASP A 135 1.59 -13.29 -7.33
N GLN A 136 2.38 -12.35 -6.82
CA GLN A 136 3.05 -12.47 -5.51
C GLN A 136 2.06 -12.50 -4.34
N ALA A 137 0.95 -11.76 -4.43
CA ALA A 137 -0.09 -11.74 -3.40
C ALA A 137 -0.81 -13.08 -3.33
N VAL A 138 -1.25 -13.61 -4.48
CA VAL A 138 -1.99 -14.88 -4.53
C VAL A 138 -1.09 -16.11 -4.43
N GLY A 139 0.21 -15.97 -4.74
CA GLY A 139 1.22 -17.03 -4.64
C GLY A 139 1.35 -17.91 -5.89
N TYR A 140 0.75 -17.50 -7.02
CA TYR A 140 0.83 -18.18 -8.31
C TYR A 140 0.56 -17.18 -9.44
N LYS A 141 0.94 -17.54 -10.68
CA LYS A 141 0.68 -16.69 -11.85
C LYS A 141 -0.80 -16.69 -12.21
N LEU A 142 -1.44 -15.53 -12.19
CA LEU A 142 -2.81 -15.35 -12.67
C LEU A 142 -2.85 -15.52 -14.19
N THR A 143 -3.92 -16.15 -14.69
CA THR A 143 -4.17 -16.30 -16.13
C THR A 143 -5.59 -15.84 -16.44
N PRO A 144 -5.78 -14.77 -17.23
CA PRO A 144 -4.75 -13.89 -17.79
C PRO A 144 -3.99 -13.12 -16.69
N PRO A 145 -2.89 -12.40 -17.00
CA PRO A 145 -2.23 -11.53 -16.04
C PRO A 145 -3.18 -10.46 -15.48
N PHE A 146 -3.05 -10.11 -14.20
CA PHE A 146 -3.89 -9.07 -13.61
C PHE A 146 -3.69 -7.73 -14.32
N ASP A 147 -4.80 -7.05 -14.58
CA ASP A 147 -4.80 -5.82 -15.33
C ASP A 147 -5.53 -4.71 -14.54
N PRO A 148 -4.78 -3.72 -13.99
CA PRO A 148 -5.34 -2.69 -13.13
C PRO A 148 -6.30 -1.73 -13.86
N TYR A 149 -6.19 -1.59 -15.19
CA TYR A 149 -6.92 -0.57 -15.95
C TYR A 149 -8.17 -1.11 -16.66
N SER A 150 -8.43 -2.41 -16.55
CA SER A 150 -9.45 -3.12 -17.34
C SER A 150 -10.90 -2.75 -16.97
N ASN A 151 -11.17 -2.50 -15.69
CA ASN A 151 -12.50 -2.14 -15.16
C ASN A 151 -12.40 -1.53 -13.75
N THR A 152 -13.50 -1.00 -13.22
CA THR A 152 -13.60 -0.44 -11.85
C THR A 152 -13.04 -1.36 -10.77
N VAL A 153 -13.44 -2.64 -10.73
CA VAL A 153 -13.06 -3.54 -9.63
C VAL A 153 -11.57 -3.81 -9.63
N ASN A 154 -10.99 -4.03 -10.81
CA ASN A 154 -9.56 -4.20 -10.96
C ASN A 154 -8.79 -2.93 -10.55
N TYR A 155 -9.29 -1.76 -10.93
CA TYR A 155 -8.65 -0.50 -10.57
C TYR A 155 -8.73 -0.22 -9.07
N LEU A 156 -9.86 -0.50 -8.42
CA LEU A 156 -9.99 -0.37 -6.96
C LEU A 156 -9.09 -1.37 -6.22
N LEU A 157 -8.97 -2.61 -6.69
CA LEU A 157 -8.04 -3.59 -6.12
C LEU A 157 -6.57 -3.17 -6.31
N ALA A 158 -6.24 -2.57 -7.45
CA ALA A 158 -4.91 -2.00 -7.69
C ALA A 158 -4.65 -0.79 -6.79
N SER A 159 -5.65 0.08 -6.64
CA SER A 159 -5.62 1.24 -5.74
C SER A 159 -5.40 0.78 -4.30
N TYR A 160 -6.08 -0.28 -3.85
CA TYR A 160 -5.91 -0.84 -2.50
C TYR A 160 -4.46 -1.20 -2.14
N VAL A 161 -3.58 -1.43 -3.12
CA VAL A 161 -2.15 -1.70 -2.90
C VAL A 161 -1.41 -0.45 -2.37
N ILE A 162 -1.78 0.75 -2.81
CA ILE A 162 -0.94 1.96 -2.72
C ILE A 162 -1.23 2.85 -1.49
N PRO A 163 -2.39 3.54 -1.34
CA PRO A 163 -2.57 4.64 -0.37
C PRO A 163 -2.40 4.24 1.09
N TYR A 164 -2.84 3.02 1.44
CA TYR A 164 -2.64 2.49 2.78
C TYR A 164 -1.15 2.49 3.21
N VAL A 165 -0.22 2.36 2.26
CA VAL A 165 1.22 2.43 2.53
C VAL A 165 1.66 3.86 2.87
N GLY A 166 1.12 4.88 2.19
CA GLY A 166 1.35 6.30 2.51
C GLY A 166 0.85 6.64 3.92
N LEU A 167 -0.42 6.33 4.20
CA LEU A 167 -1.08 6.51 5.50
C LEU A 167 -0.25 5.93 6.67
N VAL A 168 0.07 4.63 6.65
CA VAL A 168 0.82 4.02 7.77
C VAL A 168 2.25 4.55 7.88
N GLY A 169 2.80 5.07 6.78
CA GLY A 169 4.07 5.80 6.76
C GLY A 169 3.97 7.13 7.50
N TYR A 170 2.88 7.88 7.33
CA TYR A 170 2.62 9.10 8.08
C TYR A 170 2.45 8.87 9.58
N VAL A 171 1.68 7.86 9.98
CA VAL A 171 1.53 7.46 11.39
C VAL A 171 2.89 7.09 12.01
N GLY A 172 3.75 6.39 11.26
CA GLY A 172 5.11 6.05 11.71
C GLY A 172 6.08 7.23 11.73
N THR A 173 5.84 8.25 10.91
CA THR A 173 6.72 9.42 10.78
C THR A 173 6.46 10.46 11.86
N ILE A 174 5.19 10.76 12.17
CA ILE A 174 4.79 11.85 13.10
C ILE A 174 5.56 11.84 14.44
N PRO A 175 5.72 10.70 15.14
CA PRO A 175 6.41 10.68 16.43
C PRO A 175 7.89 11.08 16.35
N ASN A 176 8.51 10.97 15.17
CA ASN A 176 9.92 11.25 14.94
C ASN A 176 10.17 12.68 14.44
N LEU A 177 9.11 13.46 14.15
CA LEU A 177 9.23 14.85 13.72
C LEU A 177 9.47 15.75 14.92
N VAL A 178 10.36 16.73 14.79
CA VAL A 178 10.73 17.68 15.84
C VAL A 178 9.94 18.98 15.71
N ASN A 179 9.81 19.53 14.50
CA ASN A 179 9.21 20.83 14.24
C ASN A 179 7.68 20.75 14.21
N CYS A 180 7.03 21.73 14.86
CA CYS A 180 5.57 21.84 14.85
C CYS A 180 5.00 22.00 13.44
N THR A 181 5.67 22.76 12.56
CA THR A 181 5.27 22.92 11.16
C THR A 181 5.27 21.59 10.41
N SER A 182 6.32 20.79 10.59
CA SER A 182 6.42 19.45 9.99
C SER A 182 5.34 18.50 10.52
N ARG A 183 5.07 18.52 11.83
CA ARG A 183 3.96 17.73 12.42
C ARG A 183 2.60 18.17 11.88
N SER A 184 2.38 19.48 11.77
CA SER A 184 1.13 20.02 11.23
C SER A 184 0.92 19.65 9.77
N LEU A 185 1.98 19.71 8.95
CA LEU A 185 1.96 19.26 7.57
C LEU A 185 1.56 17.78 7.49
N VAL A 186 2.31 16.91 8.17
CA VAL A 186 2.09 15.46 8.09
C VAL A 186 0.74 15.05 8.69
N ALA A 187 0.29 15.69 9.77
CA ALA A 187 -1.04 15.43 10.33
C ALA A 187 -2.16 15.86 9.36
N GLY A 188 -1.97 16.95 8.61
CA GLY A 188 -2.91 17.39 7.57
C GLY A 188 -3.00 16.39 6.41
N LEU A 189 -1.85 15.93 5.92
CA LEU A 189 -1.77 14.90 4.86
C LEU A 189 -2.44 13.60 5.31
N LEU A 190 -2.08 13.11 6.51
CA LEU A 190 -2.66 11.89 7.09
C LEU A 190 -4.21 11.90 7.08
N GLY A 191 -4.84 13.04 7.34
CA GLY A 191 -6.30 13.14 7.35
C GLY A 191 -6.93 12.86 5.98
N VAL A 192 -6.35 13.40 4.90
CA VAL A 192 -6.84 13.18 3.53
C VAL A 192 -6.56 11.75 3.08
N GLU A 193 -5.33 11.27 3.28
CA GLU A 193 -4.93 9.88 2.99
C GLU A 193 -5.83 8.84 3.66
N SER A 194 -6.17 9.08 4.94
CA SER A 194 -7.10 8.22 5.69
C SER A 194 -8.48 8.18 5.04
N GLY A 195 -8.95 9.33 4.56
CA GLY A 195 -10.23 9.43 3.85
C GLY A 195 -10.21 8.68 2.52
N GLN A 196 -9.13 8.81 1.75
CA GLN A 196 -8.99 8.13 0.47
C GLN A 196 -8.94 6.61 0.62
N ASP A 197 -8.14 6.09 1.56
CA ASP A 197 -8.12 4.65 1.88
C ASP A 197 -9.50 4.16 2.33
N ALA A 198 -10.19 4.90 3.21
CA ALA A 198 -11.53 4.56 3.67
C ALA A 198 -12.54 4.48 2.51
N VAL A 199 -12.49 5.40 1.55
CA VAL A 199 -13.36 5.40 0.37
C VAL A 199 -13.07 4.19 -0.52
N ILE A 200 -11.79 3.91 -0.83
CA ILE A 200 -11.41 2.73 -1.62
C ILE A 200 -11.88 1.45 -0.94
N ARG A 201 -11.63 1.31 0.37
CA ARG A 201 -12.04 0.14 1.16
C ARG A 201 -13.55 0.02 1.23
N THR A 202 -14.29 1.11 1.32
CA THR A 202 -15.77 1.09 1.30
C THR A 202 -16.29 0.59 -0.04
N LEU A 203 -15.79 1.12 -1.16
CA LEU A 203 -16.20 0.69 -2.51
C LEU A 203 -15.88 -0.79 -2.74
N LEU A 204 -14.74 -1.27 -2.25
CA LEU A 204 -14.40 -2.69 -2.32
C LEU A 204 -15.26 -3.53 -1.37
N TYR A 205 -15.59 -3.03 -0.18
CA TYR A 205 -16.41 -3.73 0.81
C TYR A 205 -17.84 -3.97 0.30
N GLU A 206 -18.44 -3.00 -0.37
CA GLU A 206 -19.73 -3.17 -1.08
C GLU A 206 -19.70 -4.32 -2.09
N ARG A 207 -18.52 -4.63 -2.62
CA ARG A 207 -18.26 -5.66 -3.62
C ARG A 207 -17.55 -6.88 -3.05
N ALA A 208 -17.47 -7.01 -1.72
CA ALA A 208 -16.62 -8.00 -1.05
C ALA A 208 -16.85 -9.44 -1.54
N ASP A 209 -18.10 -9.83 -1.78
CA ASP A 209 -18.49 -11.18 -2.26
C ASP A 209 -18.47 -11.32 -3.79
N GLN A 210 -18.23 -10.24 -4.53
CA GLN A 210 -18.16 -10.28 -5.99
C GLN A 210 -16.93 -11.09 -6.43
N ILE A 211 -17.15 -12.06 -7.31
CA ILE A 211 -16.05 -12.77 -7.97
C ILE A 211 -15.38 -11.84 -8.99
N VAL A 212 -14.07 -11.68 -8.85
CA VAL A 212 -13.23 -10.95 -9.81
C VAL A 212 -12.99 -11.87 -11.00
N VAL A 213 -13.80 -11.70 -12.06
CA VAL A 213 -13.68 -12.50 -13.27
C VAL A 213 -12.38 -12.16 -14.01
N PRO A 214 -11.58 -13.16 -14.43
CA PRO A 214 -11.84 -14.60 -14.45
C PRO A 214 -11.24 -15.42 -13.30
N TYR A 215 -10.72 -14.78 -12.24
CA TYR A 215 -9.82 -15.39 -11.25
C TYR A 215 -10.46 -16.30 -10.18
N LYS A 216 -11.77 -16.60 -10.26
CA LYS A 216 -12.53 -17.44 -9.30
C LYS A 216 -12.26 -17.09 -7.81
N MET A 217 -11.86 -15.85 -7.54
CA MET A 217 -11.60 -15.30 -6.22
C MET A 217 -12.51 -14.09 -6.03
N THR A 218 -12.99 -13.90 -4.81
CA THR A 218 -13.77 -12.73 -4.42
C THR A 218 -12.88 -11.51 -4.24
N VAL A 219 -13.49 -10.32 -4.25
CA VAL A 219 -12.82 -9.07 -3.88
C VAL A 219 -12.22 -9.16 -2.48
N ALA A 220 -12.95 -9.68 -1.50
CA ALA A 220 -12.46 -9.84 -0.13
C ALA A 220 -11.21 -10.74 -0.08
N GLU A 221 -11.22 -11.89 -0.76
CA GLU A 221 -10.06 -12.78 -0.81
C GLU A 221 -8.84 -12.10 -1.44
N PHE A 222 -9.02 -11.32 -2.52
CA PHE A 222 -7.91 -10.53 -3.07
C PHE A 222 -7.35 -9.54 -2.06
N THR A 223 -8.20 -8.80 -1.35
CA THR A 223 -7.73 -7.85 -0.32
C THR A 223 -6.98 -8.53 0.83
N ASP A 224 -7.39 -9.73 1.24
CA ASP A 224 -6.68 -10.53 2.24
C ASP A 224 -5.27 -10.92 1.74
N ARG A 225 -5.17 -11.37 0.48
CA ARG A 225 -3.88 -11.73 -0.14
C ARG A 225 -2.94 -10.53 -0.28
N ILE A 226 -3.47 -9.38 -0.69
CA ILE A 226 -2.70 -8.14 -0.82
C ILE A 226 -2.21 -7.68 0.55
N SER A 227 -3.06 -7.73 1.58
CA SER A 227 -2.67 -7.37 2.95
C SER A 227 -1.58 -8.28 3.49
N ALA A 228 -1.72 -9.59 3.27
CA ALA A 228 -0.71 -10.57 3.65
C ALA A 228 0.63 -10.33 2.92
N LEU A 229 0.60 -9.95 1.63
CA LEU A 229 1.79 -9.56 0.89
C LEU A 229 2.48 -8.35 1.53
N ARG A 230 1.74 -7.28 1.85
CA ARG A 230 2.32 -6.07 2.47
C ARG A 230 2.95 -6.37 3.83
N ASN A 231 2.31 -7.19 4.65
CA ASN A 231 2.87 -7.63 5.93
C ASN A 231 4.15 -8.45 5.74
N ARG A 232 4.16 -9.37 4.77
CA ARG A 232 5.34 -10.18 4.43
C ARG A 232 6.51 -9.31 3.96
N LEU A 233 6.26 -8.38 3.05
CA LEU A 233 7.28 -7.47 2.52
C LEU A 233 7.78 -6.47 3.56
N GLY A 234 6.91 -6.00 4.47
CA GLY A 234 7.32 -5.11 5.57
C GLY A 234 8.25 -5.79 6.59
N MET A 235 8.14 -7.12 6.75
CA MET A 235 8.96 -7.94 7.65
C MET A 235 8.85 -7.59 9.15
N ARG A 236 7.78 -6.91 9.57
CA ARG A 236 7.57 -6.45 10.96
C ARG A 236 6.14 -6.66 11.46
N GLY A 237 5.66 -7.90 11.34
CA GLY A 237 4.38 -8.33 11.89
C GLY A 237 3.17 -7.92 11.04
N ASN A 238 1.98 -8.17 11.58
CA ASN A 238 0.72 -7.85 10.93
C ASN A 238 0.35 -6.39 11.21
N LYS A 239 0.36 -5.58 10.16
CA LYS A 239 0.11 -4.13 10.21
C LYS A 239 -0.85 -3.71 9.09
N ASP A 240 -1.69 -4.65 8.69
CA ASP A 240 -2.65 -4.53 7.60
C ASP A 240 -3.49 -5.79 7.53
N GLU A 241 -4.76 -5.63 7.19
CA GLU A 241 -5.76 -6.66 7.15
C GLU A 241 -6.75 -6.35 6.02
N GLY A 242 -7.30 -7.40 5.39
CA GLY A 242 -8.28 -7.26 4.31
C GLY A 242 -9.63 -6.74 4.79
N LEU A 243 -10.63 -6.76 3.91
CA LEU A 243 -11.94 -6.13 4.15
C LEU A 243 -12.79 -6.86 5.20
N ARG A 244 -12.47 -8.13 5.47
CA ARG A 244 -13.12 -8.97 6.46
C ARG A 244 -12.09 -9.64 7.33
N VAL A 245 -12.37 -9.73 8.62
CA VAL A 245 -11.51 -10.39 9.60
C VAL A 245 -12.32 -11.32 10.49
N PRO A 246 -11.73 -12.35 11.10
CA PRO A 246 -12.40 -13.09 12.16
C PRO A 246 -12.91 -12.13 13.24
N ARG A 247 -14.12 -12.36 13.76
CA ARG A 247 -14.78 -11.47 14.74
C ARG A 247 -13.90 -11.08 15.94
N ARG A 248 -12.98 -11.95 16.35
CA ARG A 248 -12.00 -11.71 17.44
C ARG A 248 -10.88 -10.72 17.11
N LEU A 249 -10.76 -10.30 15.85
CA LEU A 249 -9.79 -9.31 15.37
C LEU A 249 -10.47 -8.00 14.98
N GLY A 250 -11.78 -8.03 14.66
CA GLY A 250 -12.52 -6.81 14.36
C GLY A 250 -12.79 -5.95 15.60
N ALA A 251 -13.30 -4.75 15.37
CA ALA A 251 -13.50 -3.73 16.41
C ALA A 251 -14.24 -4.28 17.63
N GLU A 252 -13.65 -4.06 18.82
CA GLU A 252 -14.15 -4.53 20.12
C GLU A 252 -14.45 -6.03 20.18
N ASN A 253 -13.83 -6.83 19.31
CA ASN A 253 -14.08 -8.27 19.11
C ASN A 253 -15.53 -8.59 18.75
N ARG A 254 -16.23 -7.65 18.10
CA ARG A 254 -17.70 -7.69 17.95
C ARG A 254 -18.19 -7.71 16.50
N THR A 255 -17.34 -7.41 15.53
CA THR A 255 -17.66 -7.37 14.10
C THR A 255 -16.61 -8.12 13.29
N ASP A 256 -16.97 -8.64 12.12
CA ASP A 256 -16.05 -9.18 11.11
C ASP A 256 -15.75 -8.17 10.00
N SER A 257 -16.44 -7.02 9.98
CA SER A 257 -16.17 -5.91 9.06
C SER A 257 -14.84 -5.22 9.41
N ASN A 258 -14.06 -4.91 8.38
CA ASN A 258 -12.76 -4.25 8.52
C ASN A 258 -12.54 -3.17 7.45
N ILE A 259 -13.50 -2.25 7.31
CA ILE A 259 -13.40 -1.13 6.35
C ILE A 259 -12.25 -0.20 6.74
N LEU A 260 -12.10 0.11 8.03
CA LEU A 260 -10.97 0.89 8.56
C LEU A 260 -10.02 -0.06 9.30
N SER A 261 -8.90 -0.41 8.67
CA SER A 261 -7.93 -1.33 9.28
C SER A 261 -7.14 -0.63 10.39
N ALA A 262 -7.25 -1.15 11.60
CA ALA A 262 -6.63 -0.58 12.79
C ALA A 262 -6.21 -1.67 13.78
N ASN A 263 -5.38 -1.31 14.75
CA ASN A 263 -4.98 -2.20 15.83
C ASN A 263 -6.11 -2.42 16.86
N ALA A 264 -5.84 -3.18 17.92
CA ALA A 264 -6.83 -3.50 18.96
C ALA A 264 -7.45 -2.28 19.67
N ASN A 265 -6.79 -1.11 19.65
CA ASN A 265 -7.31 0.15 20.20
C ASN A 265 -7.96 1.04 19.12
N SER A 266 -8.24 0.50 17.94
CA SER A 266 -8.72 1.25 16.77
C SER A 266 -7.80 2.40 16.36
N LEU A 267 -6.48 2.25 16.58
CA LEU A 267 -5.46 3.17 16.08
C LEU A 267 -4.86 2.63 14.78
N SER A 268 -4.66 3.51 13.81
CA SER A 268 -3.97 3.17 12.56
C SER A 268 -2.60 2.54 12.84
N TYR A 269 -2.24 1.54 12.04
CA TYR A 269 -0.93 0.93 12.12
C TYR A 269 0.18 1.92 11.70
N SER A 270 1.40 1.67 12.16
CA SER A 270 2.58 2.46 11.79
C SER A 270 3.62 1.60 11.07
N ARG A 271 4.21 2.14 10.00
CA ARG A 271 5.37 1.54 9.33
C ARG A 271 6.53 2.54 9.31
N THR A 272 7.73 2.03 9.51
CA THR A 272 8.97 2.80 9.41
C THR A 272 9.39 2.97 7.95
N PRO A 273 10.25 3.95 7.61
CA PRO A 273 10.77 4.13 6.25
C PRO A 273 11.29 2.85 5.57
N PRO A 274 12.12 1.98 6.19
CA PRO A 274 12.53 0.74 5.55
C PRO A 274 11.36 -0.21 5.26
N GLU A 275 10.37 -0.32 6.15
CA GLU A 275 9.17 -1.14 5.87
C GLU A 275 8.42 -0.63 4.65
N ILE A 276 8.28 0.69 4.51
CA ILE A 276 7.65 1.33 3.35
C ILE A 276 8.43 1.01 2.07
N LEU A 277 9.74 1.24 2.07
CA LEU A 277 10.60 1.01 0.89
C LEU A 277 10.58 -0.45 0.45
N ARG A 278 10.64 -1.41 1.39
CA ARG A 278 10.53 -2.85 1.08
C ARG A 278 9.23 -3.21 0.37
N ILE A 279 8.12 -2.58 0.78
CA ILE A 279 6.80 -2.81 0.20
C ILE A 279 6.72 -2.19 -1.20
N VAL A 280 7.06 -0.92 -1.36
CA VAL A 280 6.93 -0.24 -2.66
C VAL A 280 7.94 -0.75 -3.71
N TYR A 281 9.06 -1.32 -3.28
CA TYR A 281 9.98 -2.04 -4.17
C TYR A 281 9.51 -3.46 -4.49
N GLY A 282 8.56 -4.01 -3.75
CA GLY A 282 8.06 -5.38 -3.96
C GLY A 282 9.10 -6.47 -3.71
N THR A 283 10.24 -6.15 -3.08
CA THR A 283 11.38 -7.08 -2.91
C THR A 283 11.53 -7.59 -1.48
N GLY A 284 10.86 -6.94 -0.51
CA GLY A 284 11.10 -7.19 0.91
C GLY A 284 12.46 -6.64 1.38
N SER A 285 13.14 -5.83 0.57
CA SER A 285 14.46 -5.28 0.87
C SER A 285 14.54 -3.80 0.52
N GLU A 286 14.81 -2.94 1.50
CA GLU A 286 14.89 -1.48 1.38
C GLU A 286 16.08 -1.00 0.54
N ASN A 287 17.03 -1.89 0.26
CA ASN A 287 18.21 -1.64 -0.57
C ASN A 287 18.15 -2.30 -1.96
N LYS A 288 17.05 -2.98 -2.31
CA LYS A 288 16.84 -3.60 -3.63
C LYS A 288 15.62 -2.98 -4.31
N PRO A 289 15.83 -1.99 -5.20
CA PRO A 289 14.78 -1.44 -6.05
C PRO A 289 14.01 -2.48 -6.84
N GLY A 290 12.80 -2.12 -7.25
CA GLY A 290 11.87 -2.97 -7.98
C GLY A 290 10.46 -2.42 -7.88
N GLY A 291 9.48 -3.25 -8.23
CA GLY A 291 8.06 -2.91 -8.04
C GLY A 291 7.72 -1.55 -8.66
N PHE A 292 7.12 -0.67 -7.86
CA PHE A 292 6.73 0.67 -8.32
C PHE A 292 7.91 1.61 -8.56
N PHE A 293 9.08 1.35 -7.97
CA PHE A 293 10.28 2.19 -8.11
C PHE A 293 11.45 1.35 -8.62
N PRO A 294 11.51 1.03 -9.92
CA PRO A 294 12.53 0.15 -10.49
C PRO A 294 13.97 0.65 -10.29
N ASN A 295 14.16 1.97 -10.20
CA ASN A 295 15.46 2.61 -9.94
C ASN A 295 15.63 3.08 -8.48
N GLY A 296 14.66 2.75 -7.62
CA GLY A 296 14.62 3.18 -6.23
C GLY A 296 13.95 4.54 -6.05
N GLY A 297 13.71 4.86 -4.78
CA GLY A 297 13.13 6.13 -4.35
C GLY A 297 14.19 7.22 -4.23
N ASN A 298 13.75 8.46 -4.29
CA ASN A 298 14.56 9.65 -4.07
C ASN A 298 14.47 10.14 -2.61
N GLY A 299 15.27 11.16 -2.28
CA GLY A 299 15.43 11.68 -0.91
C GLY A 299 16.58 11.04 -0.15
N ALA A 300 17.03 11.69 0.93
CA ALA A 300 18.23 11.28 1.65
C ALA A 300 18.11 9.88 2.27
N VAL A 301 16.95 9.56 2.88
CA VAL A 301 16.71 8.25 3.51
C VAL A 301 16.74 7.12 2.48
N ALA A 302 15.95 7.24 1.39
CA ALA A 302 15.90 6.22 0.36
C ALA A 302 17.28 6.00 -0.29
N LYS A 303 17.98 7.08 -0.67
CA LYS A 303 19.31 6.99 -1.28
C LYS A 303 20.35 6.36 -0.36
N ARG A 304 20.29 6.61 0.95
CA ARG A 304 21.20 5.98 1.92
C ARG A 304 20.99 4.48 2.05
N PHE A 305 19.75 4.00 1.99
CA PHE A 305 19.50 2.55 1.95
C PHE A 305 20.03 1.90 0.66
N LEU A 306 19.94 2.59 -0.49
CA LEU A 306 20.48 2.08 -1.76
C LEU A 306 22.01 2.07 -1.81
N ALA A 307 22.66 3.10 -1.25
CA ALA A 307 24.12 3.21 -1.20
C ALA A 307 24.78 2.23 -0.21
N ALA A 308 23.98 1.53 0.60
CA ALA A 308 24.43 0.57 1.60
C ALA A 308 24.84 -0.79 0.99
N LEU A 309 25.42 -0.82 -0.21
CA LEU A 309 25.98 -2.03 -0.83
C LEU A 309 27.42 -2.23 -0.37
#